data_AF-A0A1I3XDM8-F1
#
_entry.id   AF-A0A1I3XDM8-F1
#
_cell.length_a   1.000
_cell.length_b   1.000
_cell.length_c   1.000
_cell.angle_alpha   90.00
_cell.angle_beta   90.00
_cell.angle_gamma   90.00
#
_symmetry.space_group_name_H-M   'P 1'
#
loop_
_entity.id
_entity.type
_entity.pdbx_description
1 polymer ?
#
loop_
_entity_poly.entity_id
_entity_poly.type
_entity_poly.pdbx_seq_one_letter_code
_entity_poly.pdbx_strand_id
1 'polypeptide(L)' 'MKITLANAEAALDEVQRDADKLHSRELRKAIAEYIETQREALKALRRKLN' A
#
# COMPACT_ATOMS: atom_id res chain seq x y z
N MET A 1 -15.52 -6.86 -10.47
CA MET A 1 -15.28 -7.29 -9.07
C MET A 1 -15.28 -6.06 -8.18
N LYS A 2 -15.97 -6.09 -7.02
CA LYS A 2 -15.75 -5.07 -5.98
C LYS A 2 -14.48 -5.44 -5.22
N ILE A 3 -13.48 -4.57 -5.23
CA ILE A 3 -12.27 -4.76 -4.42
C ILE A 3 -12.65 -4.50 -2.96
N THR A 4 -12.40 -5.47 -2.09
CA THR A 4 -12.59 -5.31 -0.64
C THR A 4 -11.42 -4.53 -0.04
N LEU A 5 -11.59 -3.96 1.16
CA LEU A 5 -10.47 -3.32 1.86
C LEU A 5 -9.29 -4.29 2.08
N ALA A 6 -9.58 -5.55 2.39
CA ALA A 6 -8.54 -6.59 2.54
C ALA A 6 -7.77 -6.83 1.22
N ASN A 7 -8.46 -6.81 0.08
CA ASN A 7 -7.80 -6.95 -1.22
C ASN A 7 -6.90 -5.74 -1.53
N ALA A 8 -7.32 -4.54 -1.13
CA ALA A 8 -6.52 -3.32 -1.28
C ALA A 8 -5.28 -3.33 -0.37
N GLU A 9 -5.42 -3.79 0.88
CA GLU A 9 -4.29 -3.98 1.81
C GLU A 9 -3.28 -4.98 1.23
N ALA A 10 -3.74 -6.14 0.72
CA ALA A 10 -2.87 -7.14 0.11
C ALA A 10 -2.15 -6.63 -1.15
N ALA A 11 -2.81 -5.81 -1.97
CA ALA A 11 -2.18 -5.21 -3.15
C ALA A 11 -1.02 -4.27 -2.76
N LEU A 12 -1.13 -3.52 -1.66
CA LEU A 12 -0.03 -2.69 -1.17
C LEU A 12 1.17 -3.54 -0.71
N ASP A 13 0.92 -4.69 -0.09
CA ASP A 13 1.98 -5.62 0.31
C ASP A 13 2.68 -6.28 -0.90
N GLU A 14 1.96 -6.54 -1.99
CA GLU A 14 2.55 -6.97 -3.27
C GLU A 14 3.45 -5.88 -3.86
N VAL A 15 2.96 -4.64 -3.94
CA VAL A 15 3.75 -3.51 -4.47
C VAL A 15 4.99 -3.27 -3.61
N GLN A 16 4.92 -3.38 -2.28
CA GLN A 16 6.09 -3.26 -1.41
C GLN A 16 7.14 -4.33 -1.74
N ARG A 17 6.72 -5.61 -1.88
CA ARG A 17 7.63 -6.72 -2.20
C ARG A 17 8.32 -6.56 -3.55
N ASP A 18 7.64 -6.00 -4.53
CA ASP A 18 8.23 -5.72 -5.84
C ASP A 18 9.14 -4.48 -5.81
N ALA A 19 8.75 -3.45 -5.05
CA ALA A 19 9.59 -2.29 -4.83
C ALA A 19 10.91 -2.67 -4.16
N ASP A 20 10.89 -3.57 -3.17
CA ASP A 20 12.10 -4.01 -2.46
C ASP A 20 13.16 -4.64 -3.37
N LYS A 21 12.76 -5.17 -4.54
CA LYS A 21 13.67 -5.74 -5.56
C LYS A 21 14.32 -4.67 -6.45
N LEU A 22 13.86 -3.43 -6.41
CA LEU A 22 14.39 -2.34 -7.23
C LEU A 22 15.80 -1.95 -6.78
N HIS A 23 16.68 -1.74 -7.74
CA HIS A 23 18.06 -1.31 -7.47
C HIS A 23 18.15 0.15 -7.01
N SER A 24 17.30 1.03 -7.54
CA SER A 24 17.27 2.45 -7.12
C SER A 24 16.77 2.58 -5.69
N ARG A 25 17.55 3.25 -4.85
CA ARG A 25 17.19 3.52 -3.45
C ARG A 25 16.16 4.65 -3.35
N GLU A 26 16.28 5.65 -4.21
CA GLU A 26 15.38 6.80 -4.30
C GLU A 26 13.97 6.35 -4.67
N LEU A 27 13.86 5.49 -5.70
CA LEU A 27 12.58 4.96 -6.13
C LEU A 27 11.95 4.05 -5.06
N ARG A 28 12.75 3.20 -4.40
CA ARG A 28 12.27 2.40 -3.26
C ARG A 28 11.69 3.25 -2.15
N LYS A 29 12.40 4.33 -1.79
CA LYS A 29 11.95 5.26 -0.74
C LYS A 29 10.64 5.94 -1.13
N ALA A 30 10.54 6.45 -2.36
CA ALA A 30 9.32 7.10 -2.85
C ALA A 30 8.12 6.15 -2.85
N ILE A 31 8.31 4.89 -3.27
CA ILE A 31 7.24 3.88 -3.25
C ILE A 31 6.83 3.55 -1.82
N ALA A 32 7.78 3.37 -0.89
CA ALA A 32 7.47 3.10 0.51
C ALA A 32 6.65 4.24 1.16
N GLU A 33 7.03 5.50 0.93
CA GLU A 33 6.30 6.67 1.44
C GLU A 33 4.87 6.74 0.87
N TYR A 34 4.70 6.41 -0.41
CA TYR A 34 3.38 6.35 -1.03
C TYR A 34 2.53 5.21 -0.47
N ILE A 35 3.10 4.02 -0.28
CA ILE A 35 2.42 2.86 0.32
C ILE A 35 1.91 3.18 1.72
N GLU A 36 2.73 3.82 2.56
CA GLU A 36 2.32 4.23 3.91
C GLU A 36 1.14 5.21 3.90
N THR A 37 1.15 6.17 2.97
CA THR A 37 0.03 7.11 2.78
C THR A 37 -1.27 6.36 2.44
N GLN A 38 -1.18 5.35 1.56
CA GLN A 38 -2.32 4.54 1.16
C GLN A 38 -2.81 3.62 2.30
N ARG A 39 -1.90 3.07 3.12
CA ARG A 39 -2.26 2.27 4.31
C ARG A 39 -3.06 3.09 5.32
N GLU A 40 -2.64 4.32 5.60
CA GLU A 40 -3.39 5.19 6.51
C GLU A 40 -4.76 5.60 5.94
N ALA A 41 -4.87 5.83 4.63
CA ALA A 41 -6.16 6.06 3.98
C ALA A 41 -7.10 4.84 4.10
N LEU A 42 -6.59 3.62 3.88
CA LEU A 42 -7.36 2.38 4.05
C LEU A 42 -7.82 2.17 5.49
N LYS A 43 -6.94 2.44 6.47
CA LYS A 43 -7.26 2.37 7.89
C LYS A 43 -8.32 3.39 8.30
N ALA A 44 -8.23 4.61 7.80
CA ALA A 44 -9.26 5.64 8.02
C ALA A 44 -10.60 5.23 7.42
N LEU A 45 -10.61 4.64 6.23
CA LEU A 45 -11.82 4.12 5.60
C LEU A 45 -12.41 2.96 6.39
N ARG A 46 -11.57 2.02 6.86
CA ARG A 46 -11.99 0.90 7.71
C ARG A 46 -12.67 1.38 9.00
N ARG A 47 -12.15 2.44 9.62
CA ARG A 47 -12.77 3.08 10.80
C ARG A 47 -14.13 3.74 10.52
N LYS A 48 -14.42 4.14 9.29
CA LYS A 48 -15.73 4.72 8.92
C LYS A 48 -16.78 3.67 8.59
N LEU A 49 -16.35 2.46 8.25
CA LEU A 49 -17.23 1.34 7.87
C LEU A 49 -17.55 0.41 9.05
N ASN A 50 -16.78 0.48 10.12
CA ASN A 50 -17.05 -0.17 11.41
C ASN A 50 -17.82 0.78 12.33
#